data_AF-A0A412H1B2-F1
#
_entry.id   AF-A0A412H1B2-F1
#
_cell.length_a   1.000
_cell.length_b   1.000
_cell.length_c   1.000
_cell.angle_alpha   90.00
_cell.angle_beta   90.00
_cell.angle_gamma   90.00
#
_symmetry.space_group_name_H-M   'P 1'
#
loop_
_entity.id
_entity.type
_entity.pdbx_description
1 polymer ?
#
loop_
_entity_poly.entity_id
_entity_poly.type
_entity_poly.pdbx_seq_one_letter_code
_entity_poly.pdbx_strand_id
1 'polypeptide(L)'
;MMVSVTKAEYEAIMFCREQVTGAIEGASDENYVKEASEAIEGIVSFRKKYLKAAAKQNCLATAKQAVKKMHPEIKGQMFNKLVRIVAKQLNEE
;
A
#
# COMPACT_ATOMS: atom_id res chain seq x y z
N MET A 1 -2.41 -8.54 17.22
CA MET A 1 -3.50 -8.51 16.22
C MET A 1 -2.97 -7.87 14.96
N MET A 2 -3.00 -8.57 13.83
CA MET A 2 -2.56 -8.03 12.53
C MET A 2 -3.80 -7.48 11.82
N VAL A 3 -3.93 -6.16 11.79
CA VAL A 3 -5.03 -5.48 11.09
C VAL A 3 -4.60 -5.28 9.64
N SER A 4 -5.36 -5.82 8.69
CA SER A 4 -5.15 -5.62 7.25
C SER A 4 -6.22 -4.69 6.69
N VAL A 5 -5.87 -3.89 5.69
CA VAL A 5 -6.79 -3.01 4.96
C VAL A 5 -6.93 -3.50 3.53
N THR A 6 -8.16 -3.70 3.08
CA THR A 6 -8.50 -4.05 1.71
C THR A 6 -8.38 -2.84 0.78
N LYS A 7 -8.35 -3.07 -0.54
CA LYS A 7 -8.33 -1.98 -1.52
C LYS A 7 -9.55 -1.06 -1.40
N ALA A 8 -10.73 -1.62 -1.20
CA ALA A 8 -11.97 -0.84 -1.05
C ALA A 8 -11.95 0.02 0.22
N GLU A 9 -11.47 -0.52 1.35
CA GLU A 9 -11.32 0.25 2.59
C GLU A 9 -10.27 1.36 2.44
N TYR A 10 -9.14 1.09 1.76
CA TYR A 10 -8.16 2.11 1.44
C TYR A 10 -8.77 3.24 0.60
N GLU A 11 -9.53 2.90 -0.45
CA GLU A 11 -10.21 3.87 -1.31
C GLU A 11 -11.22 4.71 -0.53
N ALA A 12 -12.01 4.09 0.36
CA ALA A 12 -12.93 4.81 1.24
C ALA A 12 -12.21 5.80 2.18
N ILE A 13 -11.08 5.41 2.78
CA ILE A 13 -10.27 6.30 3.63
C ILE A 13 -9.71 7.48 2.82
N MET A 14 -9.23 7.23 1.60
CA MET A 14 -8.72 8.30 0.73
C MET A 14 -9.84 9.26 0.31
N PHE A 15 -11.02 8.73 -0.02
CA PHE A 15 -12.19 9.55 -0.31
C PHE A 15 -12.57 10.44 0.87
N CYS A 16 -12.66 9.88 2.09
CA CYS A 16 -12.94 10.67 3.29
C CYS A 16 -11.89 11.77 3.51
N ARG A 17 -10.60 11.49 3.27
CA ARG A 17 -9.54 12.50 3.34
C ARG A 17 -9.78 13.66 2.38
N GLU A 18 -10.16 13.36 1.13
CA GLU A 18 -10.45 14.38 0.12
C GLU A 18 -11.63 15.26 0.54
N GLN A 19 -12.70 14.66 1.06
CA GLN A 19 -13.86 15.38 1.58
C GLN A 19 -13.48 16.32 2.74
N VAL A 20 -12.67 15.85 3.69
CA VAL A 20 -12.20 16.67 4.82
C VAL A 20 -11.28 17.80 4.33
N THR A 21 -10.40 17.51 3.37
CA THR A 21 -9.48 18.52 2.79
C THR A 21 -10.28 19.65 2.14
N GLY A 22 -11.29 19.33 1.32
CA GLY A 22 -12.15 20.35 0.72
C GLY A 22 -12.95 21.15 1.76
N ALA A 23 -13.38 20.51 2.86
CA ALA A 23 -14.11 21.19 3.93
C ALA A 23 -13.24 22.20 4.71
N ILE A 24 -11.95 21.90 4.91
CA ILE A 24 -11.04 22.80 5.66
C ILE A 24 -10.50 23.95 4.82
N GLU A 25 -10.34 23.77 3.50
CA GLU A 25 -9.89 24.84 2.60
C GLU A 25 -10.88 26.02 2.57
N GLY A 26 -12.16 25.79 2.87
CA GLY A 26 -13.19 26.81 3.00
C GLY A 26 -13.51 27.26 4.43
N ALA A 27 -12.80 26.73 5.44
CA ALA A 27 -13.10 27.00 6.85
C ALA A 27 -12.36 28.24 7.37
N SER A 28 -13.03 29.03 8.22
CA SER A 28 -12.47 30.24 8.85
C SER A 28 -12.06 30.03 10.31
N ASP A 29 -12.36 28.87 10.90
CA ASP A 29 -11.96 28.52 12.26
C ASP A 29 -10.56 27.89 12.26
N GLU A 30 -9.57 28.64 12.73
CA GLU A 30 -8.17 28.23 12.75
C GLU A 30 -7.89 26.99 13.62
N ASN A 31 -8.63 26.81 14.73
CA ASN A 31 -8.45 25.64 15.59
C ASN A 31 -8.96 24.38 14.89
N TYR A 32 -10.14 24.47 14.26
CA TYR A 32 -10.68 23.38 13.45
C TYR A 32 -9.77 23.01 12.28
N VAL A 33 -9.27 24.02 11.53
CA VAL A 33 -8.34 23.82 10.42
C VAL A 33 -7.07 23.10 10.89
N LYS A 34 -6.54 23.48 12.05
CA LYS A 34 -5.34 22.85 12.62
C LYS A 34 -5.57 21.39 12.99
N GLU A 35 -6.60 21.09 13.77
CA GLU A 35 -6.91 19.72 14.21
C GLU A 35 -7.16 18.78 13.01
N ALA A 36 -7.91 19.25 12.02
CA ALA A 36 -8.19 18.47 10.82
C ALA A 36 -6.92 18.26 9.97
N SER A 37 -6.03 19.26 9.89
CA SER A 37 -4.74 19.12 9.19
C SER A 37 -3.85 18.05 9.85
N GLU A 38 -3.76 18.04 11.18
CA GLU A 38 -3.02 17.01 11.94
C GLU A 38 -3.59 15.60 11.69
N ALA A 39 -4.92 15.46 11.65
CA ALA A 39 -5.57 14.19 11.31
C ALA A 39 -5.25 13.72 9.88
N ILE A 40 -5.22 14.66 8.91
CA ILE A 40 -4.87 14.37 7.51
C ILE A 40 -3.42 13.87 7.39
N GLU A 41 -2.48 14.42 8.16
CA GLU A 41 -1.08 13.97 8.16
C GLU A 41 -0.94 12.49 8.58
N GLY A 42 -1.73 12.06 9.58
CA GLY A 42 -1.83 10.66 9.97
C GLY A 42 -2.23 9.76 8.80
N ILE A 43 -3.20 10.19 8.00
CA ILE A 43 -3.67 9.48 6.80
C ILE A 43 -2.59 9.44 5.71
N VAL A 44 -1.79 10.50 5.55
CA VAL A 44 -0.67 10.51 4.58
C VAL A 44 0.37 9.44 4.93
N SER A 45 0.72 9.29 6.21
CA SER A 45 1.62 8.23 6.68
C SER A 45 1.05 6.84 6.41
N PHE A 46 -0.25 6.64 6.68
CA PHE A 46 -0.97 5.41 6.36
C PHE A 46 -0.91 5.08 4.85
N ARG A 47 -1.20 6.06 3.98
CA ARG A 47 -1.16 5.90 2.52
C ARG A 47 0.20 5.38 2.05
N LYS A 48 1.31 5.97 2.53
CA LYS A 48 2.67 5.53 2.18
C LYS A 48 2.90 4.05 2.55
N LYS A 49 2.45 3.63 3.73
CA LYS A 49 2.57 2.23 4.19
C LYS A 49 1.74 1.28 3.33
N TYR A 50 0.50 1.66 3.01
CA TYR A 50 -0.39 0.87 2.15
C TYR A 50 0.22 0.67 0.75
N LEU A 51 0.65 1.76 0.09
CA LEU A 51 1.23 1.70 -1.25
C LEU A 51 2.49 0.83 -1.29
N LYS A 52 3.35 0.94 -0.27
CA LYS A 52 4.53 0.07 -0.13
C LYS A 52 4.17 -1.41 0.02
N ALA A 53 3.10 -1.72 0.76
CA ALA A 53 2.62 -3.09 0.91
C ALA A 53 2.02 -3.63 -0.40
N ALA A 54 1.20 -2.82 -1.08
CA ALA A 54 0.60 -3.16 -2.37
C ALA A 54 1.68 -3.41 -3.45
N ALA A 55 2.70 -2.55 -3.53
CA ALA A 55 3.83 -2.73 -4.44
C ALA A 55 4.55 -4.08 -4.19
N LYS A 56 4.89 -4.39 -2.94
CA LYS A 56 5.50 -5.67 -2.58
C LYS A 56 4.65 -6.87 -2.97
N GLN A 57 3.33 -6.78 -2.79
CA GLN A 57 2.41 -7.84 -3.19
C GLN A 57 2.40 -8.03 -4.72
N ASN A 58 2.41 -6.94 -5.48
CA ASN A 58 2.50 -6.97 -6.94
C ASN A 58 3.82 -7.57 -7.40
N CYS A 59 4.97 -7.14 -6.86
CA CYS A 59 6.28 -7.71 -7.18
C CYS A 59 6.33 -9.23 -6.88
N LEU A 60 5.71 -9.67 -5.77
CA LEU A 60 5.62 -11.10 -5.44
C LEU A 60 4.76 -11.86 -6.46
N ALA A 61 3.64 -11.30 -6.91
CA ALA A 61 2.79 -11.90 -7.92
C ALA A 61 3.51 -12.01 -9.28
N THR A 62 4.19 -10.93 -9.71
CA THR A 62 4.99 -10.90 -10.92
C THR A 62 6.14 -11.90 -10.85
N ALA A 63 6.90 -11.93 -9.75
CA ALA A 63 7.97 -12.90 -9.53
C ALA A 63 7.46 -14.34 -9.58
N LYS A 64 6.30 -14.61 -8.99
CA LYS A 64 5.67 -15.94 -9.02
C LYS A 64 5.32 -16.38 -10.44
N GLN A 65 4.77 -15.47 -11.25
CA GLN A 65 4.48 -15.75 -12.66
C GLN A 65 5.76 -15.98 -13.46
N ALA A 66 6.78 -15.13 -13.27
CA ALA A 66 8.06 -15.21 -13.94
C ALA A 66 8.79 -16.52 -13.64
N VAL A 67 8.92 -16.90 -12.37
CA VAL A 67 9.55 -18.16 -11.96
C VAL A 67 8.78 -19.35 -12.51
N LYS A 68 7.44 -19.34 -12.47
CA LYS A 68 6.62 -20.44 -13.02
C LYS A 68 6.81 -20.59 -14.54
N LYS A 69 7.02 -19.49 -15.27
CA LYS A 69 7.23 -19.49 -16.72
C LYS A 69 8.65 -19.96 -17.09
N MET A 70 9.67 -19.51 -16.36
CA MET A 70 11.08 -19.81 -16.67
C MET A 70 11.55 -21.15 -16.09
N HIS A 71 10.99 -21.57 -14.96
CA HIS A 71 11.39 -22.76 -14.21
C HIS A 71 10.18 -23.59 -13.74
N PRO A 72 9.36 -24.13 -14.66
CA PRO A 72 8.18 -24.93 -14.31
C PRO A 72 8.48 -26.21 -13.51
N GLU A 73 9.71 -26.70 -13.59
CA GLU A 73 10.22 -27.86 -12.87
C GLU A 73 10.42 -27.61 -11.37
N ILE A 74 10.68 -26.36 -10.98
CA ILE A 74 10.94 -26.01 -9.57
C ILE A 74 9.61 -25.93 -8.82
N LYS A 75 9.51 -26.68 -7.71
CA LYS A 75 8.31 -26.75 -6.87
C LYS A 75 8.65 -26.62 -5.38
N GLY A 76 7.61 -26.52 -4.56
CA GLY A 76 7.75 -26.56 -3.10
C GLY A 76 8.57 -25.39 -2.51
N GLN A 77 9.40 -25.69 -1.51
CA GLN A 77 10.15 -24.66 -0.78
C GLN A 77 11.17 -23.93 -1.66
N MET A 78 11.80 -24.63 -2.62
CA MET A 78 12.78 -24.03 -3.52
C MET A 78 12.13 -23.01 -4.45
N PHE A 79 10.93 -23.30 -4.95
CA PHE A 79 10.11 -22.35 -5.72
C PHE A 79 9.84 -21.08 -4.89
N ASN A 80 9.36 -21.25 -3.65
CA ASN A 80 9.05 -20.12 -2.77
C ASN A 80 10.28 -19.26 -2.45
N LYS A 81 11.45 -19.87 -2.28
CA LYS A 81 12.71 -19.16 -2.04
C LYS A 81 13.10 -18.32 -3.27
N LEU A 82 13.03 -18.91 -4.46
CA LEU A 82 13.37 -18.22 -5.71
C LEU A 82 12.40 -17.05 -5.99
N VAL A 83 11.10 -17.27 -5.81
CA VAL A 83 10.08 -16.20 -5.94
C VAL A 83 10.37 -15.03 -5.00
N ARG A 84 10.80 -15.29 -3.75
CA ARG A 84 11.16 -14.21 -2.81
C ARG A 84 12.42 -13.45 -3.23
N ILE A 85 13.40 -14.12 -3.83
CA ILE A 85 14.63 -13.48 -4.33
C ILE A 85 14.28 -12.56 -5.50
N VAL A 86 13.55 -13.08 -6.49
CA VAL A 86 13.12 -12.30 -7.67
C VAL A 86 12.24 -11.13 -7.26
N ALA A 87 11.30 -11.33 -6.32
CA ALA A 87 10.44 -10.25 -5.83
C ALA A 87 11.21 -9.13 -5.10
N LYS A 88 12.33 -9.45 -4.44
CA LYS A 88 13.21 -8.43 -3.83
C LYS A 88 13.93 -7.63 -4.90
N GLN A 89 14.48 -8.29 -5.91
CA GLN A 89 15.14 -7.63 -7.04
C GLN A 89 14.18 -6.65 -7.75
N LEU A 90 12.95 -7.08 -8.02
CA LEU A 90 11.89 -6.25 -8.60
C LEU A 90 11.40 -5.08 -7.72
N ASN A 91 11.78 -5.05 -6.44
CA ASN A 91 11.36 -4.00 -5.50
C ASN A 91 12.54 -3.08 -5.09
N GLU A 92 13.76 -3.41 -5.54
CA GLU A 92 14.97 -2.60 -5.36
C GLU A 92 15.34 -1.81 -6.63
N GLU A 93 14.78 -2.19 -7.79
CA GLU A 93 14.67 -1.37 -9.00
C GLU A 93 13.61 -0.26 -8.86
#